data_AF-A0A7W5Q5A5-F1
#
_entry.id   AF-A0A7W5Q5A5-F1
#
_cell.length_a   1.000
_cell.length_b   1.000
_cell.length_c   1.000
_cell.angle_alpha   90.00
_cell.angle_beta   90.00
_cell.angle_gamma   90.00
#
_symmetry.space_group_name_H-M   'P 1'
#
loop_
_entity.id
_entity.type
_entity.pdbx_description
1 polymer ?
#
loop_
_entity_poly.entity_id
_entity_poly.type
_entity_poly.pdbx_seq_one_letter_code
_entity_poly.pdbx_strand_id
1 'polypeptide(L)'
;MKRRVAISILGTTLDAGKWENRWSRWRPNVALCQQPGLFIDRLELIYDNHAQALSHRIVGDIATVSPATEVRSNVINFRDPWDFSEVYTNLRDFARGYSFDPDTEDYLVNITTGTHVAQICWFLLTEARIIPGQLLQLSPPREREPAEDFAGTHRIIDLDLSRYDEIAKRFASEREDAASFLKSGISTRNAAFNRMIDEIERVVIRSTAPVLLTGPTGAGKSQLARRIYELKKSQRKISGPFIEVNCATLRGDQAMSTLFGHVKGAFTGAAGERAGLLKSADKGVLFLDEIGELGLDEQAMCLRAIEEKRFLPVGADREVAADFQLLAGTNRDLGEDVRKGRFREDLYARLNLWTFQLPALRERKEDIEPNLDFELKRYLEREGENITFNKEARDRYLTFATSPQAVWSANFRDLSASVTRMATLAPHGRITTDVVDGEVQRLKAFWRTSNDDDPTDAIIMELLGPEAATRLDPFDATQLATVLRTCREHATASAAGRALFANSRLEKKSSNDADRLTKYLARFGLRFEEIKRL
;
A
#
# COMPACT_ATOMS: atom_id res chain seq x y z
N MET A 1 -0.06 -50.07 9.38
CA MET A 1 -1.11 -49.12 9.81
C MET A 1 -0.66 -48.58 11.16
N LYS A 2 -0.60 -47.26 11.32
CA LYS A 2 -0.20 -46.66 12.60
C LYS A 2 -1.25 -46.96 13.66
N ARG A 3 -0.83 -47.07 14.93
CA ARG A 3 -1.76 -47.25 16.05
C ARG A 3 -2.45 -45.94 16.36
N ARG A 4 -3.77 -45.94 16.49
CA ARG A 4 -4.53 -44.72 16.80
C ARG A 4 -4.64 -44.54 18.31
N VAL A 5 -4.12 -43.41 18.77
CA VAL A 5 -4.13 -43.02 20.19
C VAL A 5 -5.04 -41.82 20.36
N ALA A 6 -6.14 -41.98 21.09
CA ALA A 6 -7.02 -40.87 21.44
C ALA A 6 -6.63 -40.31 22.81
N ILE A 7 -6.61 -38.98 22.95
CA ILE A 7 -6.43 -38.27 24.21
C ILE A 7 -7.73 -37.55 24.52
N SER A 8 -8.31 -37.79 25.69
CA SER A 8 -9.63 -37.27 26.01
C SER A 8 -9.77 -36.94 27.49
N ILE A 9 -10.47 -35.85 27.80
CA ILE A 9 -10.84 -35.51 29.18
C ILE A 9 -12.17 -36.18 29.51
N LEU A 10 -12.28 -36.73 30.71
CA LEU A 10 -13.53 -37.28 31.23
C LEU A 10 -14.58 -36.18 31.40
N GLY A 11 -15.73 -36.33 30.75
CA GLY A 11 -16.86 -35.42 30.90
C GLY A 11 -17.70 -35.77 32.13
N THR A 12 -17.46 -35.12 33.27
CA THR A 12 -18.17 -35.41 34.53
C THR A 12 -19.70 -35.35 34.44
N THR A 13 -20.25 -34.56 33.52
CA THR A 13 -21.70 -34.49 33.25
C THR A 13 -22.13 -35.39 32.09
N LEU A 14 -21.39 -35.39 30.98
CA LEU A 14 -21.79 -36.09 29.74
C LEU A 14 -21.53 -37.60 29.80
N ASP A 15 -20.45 -38.02 30.46
CA ASP A 15 -20.11 -39.44 30.64
C ASP A 15 -20.82 -40.08 31.83
N ALA A 16 -21.50 -39.28 32.65
CA ALA A 16 -22.21 -39.76 33.83
C ALA A 16 -23.50 -40.52 33.48
N GLY A 17 -23.57 -41.79 33.89
CA GLY A 17 -24.78 -42.62 33.88
C GLY A 17 -24.98 -43.33 35.22
N LYS A 18 -26.21 -43.34 35.76
CA LYS A 18 -26.58 -44.16 36.93
C LYS A 18 -26.89 -45.60 36.48
N TRP A 19 -26.56 -46.56 37.34
CA TRP A 19 -26.42 -48.01 37.11
C TRP A 19 -27.19 -48.64 35.93
N GLU A 20 -28.52 -48.48 35.83
CA GLU A 20 -29.35 -49.16 34.80
C GLU A 20 -29.53 -48.35 33.50
N ASN A 21 -29.56 -47.02 33.56
CA ASN A 21 -29.82 -46.14 32.39
C ASN A 21 -28.55 -45.63 31.70
N ARG A 22 -27.39 -46.21 31.99
CA ARG A 22 -26.10 -45.71 31.44
C ARG A 22 -25.88 -46.08 29.97
N TRP A 23 -26.54 -47.15 29.50
CA TRP A 23 -26.49 -47.59 28.11
C TRP A 23 -27.56 -46.91 27.23
N SER A 24 -28.52 -46.19 27.84
CA SER A 24 -29.56 -45.43 27.13
C SER A 24 -29.22 -43.95 26.95
N ARG A 25 -27.99 -43.55 27.25
CA ARG A 25 -27.49 -42.17 27.13
C ARG A 25 -26.22 -42.11 26.30
N TRP A 26 -26.10 -41.05 25.53
CA TRP A 26 -24.87 -40.73 24.81
C TRP A 26 -23.76 -40.34 25.80
N ARG A 27 -22.66 -41.10 25.79
CA ARG A 27 -21.51 -40.92 26.69
C ARG A 27 -20.26 -40.77 25.82
N PRO A 28 -19.74 -39.55 25.62
CA PRO A 28 -18.73 -39.27 24.60
C PRO A 28 -17.48 -40.16 24.66
N ASN A 29 -16.96 -40.47 25.85
CA ASN A 29 -15.74 -41.29 25.96
C ASN A 29 -15.99 -42.77 25.68
N VAL A 30 -17.19 -43.28 25.94
CA VAL A 30 -17.57 -44.66 25.54
C VAL A 30 -17.87 -44.70 24.04
N ALA A 31 -18.64 -43.72 23.56
CA ALA A 31 -19.03 -43.56 22.16
C ALA A 31 -17.82 -43.37 21.24
N LEU A 32 -16.74 -42.73 21.72
CA LEU A 32 -15.46 -42.60 21.02
C LEU A 32 -14.90 -43.97 20.59
N CYS A 33 -14.97 -44.97 21.47
CA CYS A 33 -14.47 -46.31 21.21
C CYS A 33 -15.46 -47.20 20.44
N GLN A 34 -16.65 -46.69 20.12
CA GLN A 34 -17.70 -47.40 19.37
C GLN A 34 -17.86 -46.86 17.93
N GLN A 35 -17.06 -45.88 17.52
CA GLN A 35 -17.23 -45.21 16.23
C GLN A 35 -17.04 -46.18 15.05
N PRO A 36 -18.04 -46.32 14.14
CA PRO A 36 -17.87 -47.08 12.92
C PRO A 36 -16.71 -46.52 12.07
N GLY A 37 -15.79 -47.39 11.66
CA GLY A 37 -14.63 -47.02 10.82
C GLY A 37 -13.50 -46.30 11.56
N LEU A 38 -13.66 -45.97 12.84
CA LEU A 38 -12.63 -45.32 13.67
C LEU A 38 -12.33 -46.19 14.91
N PHE A 39 -11.55 -47.24 14.70
CA PHE A 39 -11.02 -48.04 15.81
C PHE A 39 -9.91 -47.28 16.56
N ILE A 40 -9.98 -47.27 17.89
CA ILE A 40 -9.00 -46.64 18.78
C ILE A 40 -8.19 -47.74 19.46
N ASP A 41 -6.88 -47.81 19.20
CA ASP A 41 -5.99 -48.79 19.82
C ASP A 41 -5.72 -48.45 21.28
N ARG A 42 -5.52 -47.17 21.59
CA ARG A 42 -5.25 -46.68 22.95
C ARG A 42 -6.03 -45.39 23.24
N LEU A 43 -6.66 -45.32 24.42
CA LEU A 43 -7.30 -44.12 24.95
C LEU A 43 -6.55 -43.62 26.19
N GLU A 44 -5.92 -42.45 26.09
CA GLU A 44 -5.40 -41.69 27.23
C GLU A 44 -6.55 -40.88 27.85
N LEU A 45 -7.16 -41.45 28.90
CA LEU A 45 -8.29 -40.85 29.61
C LEU A 45 -7.80 -39.98 30.76
N ILE A 46 -7.94 -38.67 30.61
CA ILE A 46 -7.58 -37.66 31.61
C ILE A 46 -8.77 -37.40 32.53
N TYR A 47 -8.55 -37.44 33.84
CA TYR A 47 -9.59 -37.12 34.82
C TYR A 47 -9.00 -36.49 36.09
N ASP A 48 -9.86 -35.81 36.83
CA ASP A 48 -9.55 -35.25 38.14
C ASP A 48 -9.83 -36.29 39.25
N ASN A 49 -9.09 -36.24 40.36
CA ASN A 49 -9.26 -37.17 41.49
C ASN A 49 -10.72 -37.29 41.99
N HIS A 50 -11.50 -36.21 41.95
CA HIS A 50 -12.91 -36.23 42.33
C HIS A 50 -13.78 -37.12 41.43
N ALA A 51 -13.32 -37.42 40.21
CA ALA A 51 -14.02 -38.24 39.22
C ALA A 51 -13.48 -39.67 39.10
N GLN A 52 -12.61 -40.12 40.02
CA GLN A 52 -11.96 -41.44 39.95
C GLN A 52 -12.96 -42.61 39.85
N ALA A 53 -14.05 -42.59 40.63
CA ALA A 53 -15.07 -43.63 40.57
C ALA A 53 -15.79 -43.69 39.21
N LEU A 54 -15.98 -42.53 38.56
CA LEU A 54 -16.57 -42.46 37.22
C LEU A 54 -15.57 -42.94 36.16
N SER A 55 -14.29 -42.59 36.30
CA SER A 55 -13.21 -43.05 35.42
C SER A 55 -13.14 -44.58 35.37
N HIS A 56 -13.10 -45.26 36.53
CA HIS A 56 -13.11 -46.72 36.58
C HIS A 56 -14.33 -47.34 35.90
N ARG A 57 -15.51 -46.72 36.03
CA ARG A 57 -16.73 -47.19 35.35
C ARG A 57 -16.62 -47.05 33.84
N ILE A 58 -16.10 -45.92 33.35
CA ILE A 58 -15.89 -45.68 31.92
C ILE A 58 -14.90 -46.68 31.33
N VAL A 59 -13.80 -46.97 32.03
CA VAL A 59 -12.84 -47.99 31.61
C VAL A 59 -13.51 -49.36 31.47
N GLY A 60 -14.31 -49.79 32.46
CA GLY A 60 -15.04 -51.06 32.39
C GLY A 60 -16.11 -51.11 31.29
N ASP A 61 -16.81 -50.01 31.07
CA ASP A 61 -17.80 -49.90 30.00
C ASP A 61 -17.12 -49.93 28.62
N ILE A 62 -15.98 -49.25 28.44
CA ILE A 62 -15.17 -49.31 27.21
C ILE A 62 -14.69 -50.74 26.95
N ALA A 63 -14.21 -51.45 27.97
CA ALA A 63 -13.78 -52.84 27.83
C ALA A 63 -14.91 -53.79 27.39
N THR A 64 -16.17 -53.41 27.62
CA THR A 64 -17.34 -54.18 27.16
C THR A 64 -17.62 -53.94 25.67
N VAL A 65 -17.46 -52.71 25.19
CA VAL A 65 -17.84 -52.32 23.82
C VAL A 65 -16.67 -52.37 22.83
N SER A 66 -15.44 -52.19 23.31
CA SER A 66 -14.21 -52.32 22.56
C SER A 66 -13.14 -53.01 23.42
N PRO A 67 -13.20 -54.35 23.56
CA PRO A 67 -12.27 -55.11 24.40
C PRO A 67 -10.80 -55.00 23.98
N ALA A 68 -10.54 -54.63 22.72
CA ALA A 68 -9.20 -54.49 22.16
C ALA A 68 -8.59 -53.08 22.38
N THR A 69 -9.36 -52.10 22.85
CA THR A 69 -8.84 -50.76 23.17
C THR A 69 -8.17 -50.76 24.54
N GLU A 70 -6.89 -50.38 24.58
CA GLU A 70 -6.17 -50.13 25.84
C GLU A 70 -6.58 -48.77 26.41
N VAL A 71 -7.11 -48.71 27.64
CA VAL A 71 -7.40 -47.42 28.30
C VAL A 71 -6.36 -47.13 29.37
N ARG A 72 -5.65 -46.01 29.23
CA ARG A 72 -4.68 -45.49 30.20
C ARG A 72 -5.25 -44.29 30.93
N SER A 73 -5.33 -44.43 32.24
CA SER A 73 -5.91 -43.43 33.14
C SER A 73 -4.83 -42.43 33.59
N ASN A 74 -5.01 -41.15 33.24
CA ASN A 74 -4.10 -40.06 33.59
C ASN A 74 -4.78 -39.09 34.56
N VAL A 75 -4.17 -38.84 35.72
CA VAL A 75 -4.73 -37.93 36.73
C VAL A 75 -4.16 -36.53 36.53
N ILE A 76 -5.02 -35.56 36.25
CA ILE A 76 -4.68 -34.14 36.21
C ILE A 76 -5.71 -33.39 37.05
N ASN A 77 -5.27 -32.76 38.13
CA ASN A 77 -6.15 -32.02 39.01
C ASN A 77 -6.17 -30.54 38.62
N PHE A 78 -7.37 -29.96 38.56
CA PHE A 78 -7.57 -28.54 38.28
C PHE A 78 -8.18 -27.88 39.51
N ARG A 79 -7.47 -26.95 40.15
CA ARG A 79 -8.01 -26.19 41.29
C ARG A 79 -9.11 -25.26 40.82
N ASP A 80 -8.88 -24.53 39.73
CA ASP A 80 -9.92 -23.82 38.99
C ASP A 80 -9.96 -24.28 37.52
N PRO A 81 -10.93 -25.13 37.13
CA PRO A 81 -11.13 -25.59 35.76
C PRO A 81 -11.49 -24.48 34.74
N TRP A 82 -11.73 -23.25 35.22
CA TRP A 82 -12.02 -22.06 34.41
C TRP A 82 -10.86 -21.07 34.37
N ASP A 83 -9.80 -21.26 35.16
CA ASP A 83 -8.58 -20.46 35.05
C ASP A 83 -7.74 -20.95 33.85
N PHE A 84 -7.61 -20.08 32.87
CA PHE A 84 -6.92 -20.42 31.62
C PHE A 84 -5.43 -20.73 31.84
N SER A 85 -4.76 -20.01 32.74
CA SER A 85 -3.32 -20.15 32.96
C SER A 85 -2.99 -21.47 33.64
N GLU A 86 -3.77 -21.86 34.65
CA GLU A 86 -3.66 -23.13 35.34
C GLU A 86 -3.95 -24.30 34.39
N VAL A 87 -5.11 -24.27 33.71
CA VAL A 87 -5.52 -25.36 32.81
C VAL A 87 -4.52 -25.54 31.67
N TYR A 88 -4.08 -24.45 31.03
CA TYR A 88 -3.09 -24.53 29.96
C TYR A 88 -1.75 -25.10 30.48
N THR A 89 -1.28 -24.64 31.65
CA THR A 89 -0.01 -25.12 32.23
C THR A 89 -0.08 -26.61 32.53
N ASN A 90 -1.12 -27.07 33.23
CA ASN A 90 -1.27 -28.48 33.59
C ASN A 90 -1.37 -29.40 32.35
N LEU A 91 -2.16 -29.00 31.35
CA LEU A 91 -2.28 -29.78 30.11
C LEU A 91 -1.00 -29.77 29.26
N ARG A 92 -0.28 -28.63 29.23
CA ARG A 92 1.02 -28.53 28.57
C ARG A 92 2.06 -29.41 29.25
N ASP A 93 2.07 -29.45 30.58
CA ASP A 93 3.02 -30.24 31.35
C ASP A 93 2.75 -31.74 31.16
N PHE A 94 1.48 -32.14 31.09
CA PHE A 94 1.08 -33.49 30.65
C PHE A 94 1.63 -33.79 29.24
N ALA A 95 1.38 -32.92 28.26
CA ALA A 95 1.83 -33.14 26.89
C ALA A 95 3.36 -33.23 26.80
N ARG A 96 4.10 -32.40 27.53
CA ARG A 96 5.57 -32.44 27.56
C ARG A 96 6.14 -33.68 28.26
N GLY A 97 5.43 -34.20 29.26
CA GLY A 97 5.79 -35.44 29.95
C GLY A 97 5.41 -36.70 29.15
N TYR A 98 4.57 -36.57 28.12
CA TYR A 98 4.12 -37.67 27.30
C TYR A 98 5.12 -37.99 26.18
N SER A 99 5.47 -39.26 26.02
CA SER A 99 6.38 -39.73 24.98
C SER A 99 5.63 -39.98 23.67
N PHE A 100 5.44 -38.93 22.87
CA PHE A 100 4.83 -39.04 21.54
C PHE A 100 5.76 -39.73 20.53
N ASP A 101 5.22 -40.67 19.75
CA ASP A 101 5.86 -41.33 18.60
C ASP A 101 4.99 -41.18 17.35
N PRO A 102 5.07 -40.03 16.65
CA PRO A 102 4.28 -39.78 15.44
C PRO A 102 4.64 -40.67 14.25
N ASP A 103 5.74 -41.42 14.30
CA ASP A 103 6.16 -42.31 13.21
C ASP A 103 5.36 -43.61 13.25
N THR A 104 4.99 -44.08 14.44
CA THR A 104 4.25 -45.34 14.63
C THR A 104 2.81 -45.17 15.14
N GLU A 105 2.48 -44.00 15.71
CA GLU A 105 1.17 -43.69 16.29
C GLU A 105 0.52 -42.47 15.60
N ASP A 106 -0.82 -42.51 15.47
CA ASP A 106 -1.66 -41.40 15.01
C ASP A 106 -2.45 -40.86 16.21
N TYR A 107 -2.21 -39.60 16.59
CA TYR A 107 -2.82 -38.99 17.77
C TYR A 107 -4.11 -38.22 17.44
N LEU A 108 -5.16 -38.44 18.21
CA LEU A 108 -6.45 -37.75 18.11
C LEU A 108 -6.79 -37.09 19.46
N VAL A 109 -6.90 -35.76 19.48
CA VAL A 109 -7.25 -35.02 20.70
C VAL A 109 -8.75 -34.73 20.71
N ASN A 110 -9.48 -35.41 21.59
CA ASN A 110 -10.92 -35.24 21.72
C ASN A 110 -11.27 -33.93 22.43
N ILE A 111 -11.93 -33.02 21.73
CA ILE A 111 -12.37 -31.71 22.25
C ILE A 111 -13.87 -31.69 22.61
N THR A 112 -14.54 -32.84 22.62
CA THR A 112 -15.97 -32.93 22.92
C THR A 112 -16.27 -32.70 24.41
N THR A 113 -15.38 -33.13 25.28
CA THR A 113 -15.54 -33.17 26.73
C THR A 113 -14.53 -32.25 27.43
N GLY A 114 -14.77 -31.96 28.71
CA GLY A 114 -14.03 -30.94 29.47
C GLY A 114 -14.70 -29.56 29.42
N THR A 115 -14.14 -28.60 30.17
CA THR A 115 -14.60 -27.21 30.14
C THR A 115 -14.25 -26.55 28.80
N HIS A 116 -14.94 -25.48 28.41
CA HIS A 116 -14.56 -24.70 27.22
C HIS A 116 -13.11 -24.19 27.29
N VAL A 117 -12.61 -23.91 28.48
CA VAL A 117 -11.21 -23.54 28.71
C VAL A 117 -10.27 -24.69 28.34
N ALA A 118 -10.56 -25.91 28.79
CA ALA A 118 -9.78 -27.10 28.42
C ALA A 118 -9.85 -27.40 26.91
N GLN A 119 -11.01 -27.21 26.27
CA GLN A 119 -11.18 -27.35 24.83
C GLN A 119 -10.28 -26.39 24.05
N ILE A 120 -10.23 -25.11 24.45
CA ILE A 120 -9.34 -24.11 23.84
C ILE A 120 -7.86 -24.49 24.09
N CYS A 121 -7.52 -24.95 25.30
CA CYS A 121 -6.15 -25.39 25.59
C CYS A 121 -5.72 -26.57 24.71
N TRP A 122 -6.59 -27.56 24.50
CA TRP A 122 -6.31 -28.66 23.56
C TRP A 122 -6.11 -28.19 22.14
N PHE A 123 -6.94 -27.26 21.67
CA PHE A 123 -6.76 -26.63 20.37
C PHE A 123 -5.36 -26.00 20.26
N LEU A 124 -4.98 -25.14 21.22
CA LEU A 124 -3.71 -24.43 21.20
C LEU A 124 -2.49 -25.35 21.29
N LEU A 125 -2.56 -26.42 22.11
CA LEU A 125 -1.46 -27.38 22.24
C LEU A 125 -1.29 -28.22 20.97
N THR A 126 -2.39 -28.54 20.28
CA THR A 126 -2.36 -29.30 19.02
C THR A 126 -1.91 -28.40 17.87
N GLU A 127 -2.39 -27.15 17.80
CA GLU A 127 -1.98 -26.15 16.80
C GLU A 127 -0.49 -25.80 16.91
N ALA A 128 0.01 -25.59 18.13
CA ALA A 128 1.43 -25.36 18.38
C ALA A 128 2.32 -26.60 18.17
N ARG A 129 1.74 -27.73 17.71
CA ARG A 129 2.40 -29.03 17.53
C ARG A 129 3.11 -29.56 18.77
N ILE A 130 2.69 -29.10 19.97
CA ILE A 130 3.14 -29.69 21.25
C ILE A 130 2.52 -31.08 21.39
N ILE A 131 1.27 -31.24 20.93
CA ILE A 131 0.66 -32.55 20.70
C ILE A 131 0.65 -32.79 19.19
N PRO A 132 1.44 -33.76 18.68
CA PRO A 132 1.57 -34.02 17.25
C PRO A 132 0.39 -34.86 16.72
N GLY A 133 -0.81 -34.27 16.70
CA GLY A 133 -2.05 -34.98 16.34
C GLY A 133 -3.08 -34.10 15.66
N GLN A 134 -4.27 -34.67 15.44
CA GLN A 134 -5.45 -33.98 14.90
C GLN A 134 -6.51 -33.81 15.97
N LEU A 135 -7.40 -32.83 15.81
CA LEU A 135 -8.52 -32.68 16.74
C LEU A 135 -9.65 -33.64 16.35
N LEU A 136 -10.37 -34.12 17.36
CA LEU A 136 -11.52 -34.99 17.20
C LEU A 136 -12.72 -34.39 17.92
N GLN A 137 -13.84 -34.28 17.22
CA GLN A 137 -15.10 -33.83 17.78
C GLN A 137 -16.18 -34.89 17.55
N LEU A 138 -16.87 -35.27 18.61
CA LEU A 138 -17.99 -36.20 18.60
C LEU A 138 -19.29 -35.41 18.69
N SER A 139 -20.36 -35.94 18.10
CA SER A 139 -21.71 -35.39 18.17
C SER A 139 -22.70 -36.48 18.59
N PRO A 140 -23.72 -36.14 19.40
CA PRO A 140 -24.75 -37.10 19.77
C PRO A 140 -25.56 -37.55 18.54
N PRO A 141 -26.17 -38.75 18.58
CA PRO A 141 -27.06 -39.22 17.51
C PRO A 141 -28.24 -38.25 17.31
N ARG A 142 -28.62 -38.04 16.04
CA ARG A 142 -29.61 -37.02 15.63
C ARG A 142 -31.07 -37.42 15.89
N GLU A 143 -31.38 -38.70 16.08
CA GLU A 143 -32.75 -39.20 16.29
C GLU A 143 -32.80 -40.29 17.38
N ARG A 144 -33.84 -40.25 18.21
CA ARG A 144 -34.10 -41.25 19.28
C ARG A 144 -34.78 -42.49 18.68
N GLU A 145 -34.12 -43.24 17.82
CA GLU A 145 -34.60 -44.59 17.49
C GLU A 145 -34.13 -45.58 18.57
N PRO A 146 -35.01 -46.40 19.17
CA PRO A 146 -34.68 -47.19 20.37
C PRO A 146 -33.93 -48.50 20.08
N ALA A 147 -33.12 -48.55 19.01
CA ALA A 147 -32.42 -49.77 18.64
C ALA A 147 -31.02 -49.45 18.09
N GLU A 148 -30.03 -49.70 18.94
CA GLU A 148 -28.72 -50.28 18.60
C GLU A 148 -27.47 -49.41 18.46
N ASP A 149 -27.49 -48.09 18.25
CA ASP A 149 -26.21 -47.34 18.22
C ASP A 149 -26.22 -45.96 18.89
N PHE A 150 -25.63 -45.91 20.09
CA PHE A 150 -25.37 -44.68 20.84
C PHE A 150 -23.96 -44.12 20.58
N ALA A 151 -23.24 -44.54 19.53
CA ALA A 151 -21.95 -43.94 19.19
C ALA A 151 -22.09 -42.49 18.68
N GLY A 152 -23.19 -42.16 18.01
CA GLY A 152 -23.33 -40.85 17.36
C GLY A 152 -22.39 -40.70 16.16
N THR A 153 -21.90 -39.50 15.91
CA THR A 153 -20.98 -39.23 14.78
C THR A 153 -19.68 -38.58 15.23
N HIS A 154 -18.62 -38.71 14.43
CA HIS A 154 -17.35 -38.06 14.69
C HIS A 154 -16.88 -37.22 13.50
N ARG A 155 -16.06 -36.22 13.79
CA ARG A 155 -15.37 -35.39 12.82
C ARG A 155 -13.91 -35.24 13.25
N ILE A 156 -12.99 -35.69 12.41
CA ILE A 156 -11.56 -35.39 12.55
C ILE A 156 -11.32 -34.03 11.89
N ILE A 157 -10.66 -33.15 12.62
CA ILE A 157 -10.34 -31.78 12.21
C ILE A 157 -8.82 -31.70 12.06
N ASP A 158 -8.41 -31.57 10.81
CA ASP A 158 -7.01 -31.36 10.44
C ASP A 158 -6.65 -29.88 10.60
N LEU A 159 -5.68 -29.57 11.46
CA LEU A 159 -5.24 -28.20 11.73
C LEU A 159 -4.16 -27.72 10.76
N ASP A 160 -3.77 -28.52 9.76
CA ASP A 160 -2.81 -28.09 8.76
C ASP A 160 -3.35 -26.91 7.92
N LEU A 161 -2.72 -25.75 8.08
CA LEU A 161 -3.02 -24.49 7.39
C LEU A 161 -2.88 -24.60 5.86
N SER A 162 -2.20 -25.63 5.33
CA SER A 162 -2.09 -25.87 3.88
C SER A 162 -3.43 -26.14 3.19
N ARG A 163 -4.43 -26.68 3.92
CA ARG A 163 -5.80 -26.87 3.41
C ARG A 163 -6.69 -25.63 3.59
N TYR A 164 -6.24 -24.64 4.36
CA TYR A 164 -6.87 -23.32 4.49
C TYR A 164 -6.41 -22.32 3.41
N ASP A 165 -5.79 -22.83 2.35
CA ASP A 165 -5.52 -22.12 1.11
C ASP A 165 -6.74 -21.33 0.60
N GLU A 166 -7.98 -21.74 0.88
CA GLU A 166 -9.16 -20.95 0.49
C GLU A 166 -9.31 -19.64 1.26
N ILE A 167 -8.95 -19.60 2.54
CA ILE A 167 -8.97 -18.37 3.35
C ILE A 167 -7.77 -17.51 3.00
N ALA A 168 -6.59 -18.11 2.83
CA ALA A 168 -5.40 -17.41 2.34
C ALA A 168 -5.60 -16.86 0.91
N LYS A 169 -6.29 -17.60 0.03
CA LYS A 169 -6.72 -17.16 -1.31
C LYS A 169 -7.76 -16.05 -1.23
N ARG A 170 -8.71 -16.08 -0.28
CA ARG A 170 -9.64 -14.97 -0.06
C ARG A 170 -8.90 -13.70 0.38
N PHE A 171 -7.96 -13.80 1.32
CA PHE A 171 -7.13 -12.65 1.71
C PHE A 171 -6.18 -12.19 0.59
N ALA A 172 -5.66 -13.11 -0.23
CA ALA A 172 -4.87 -12.76 -1.40
C ALA A 172 -5.72 -12.06 -2.46
N SER A 173 -6.94 -12.54 -2.72
CA SER A 173 -7.93 -11.93 -3.62
C SER A 173 -8.35 -10.54 -3.12
N GLU A 174 -8.66 -10.39 -1.83
CA GLU A 174 -9.02 -9.08 -1.25
C GLU A 174 -7.86 -8.07 -1.36
N ARG A 175 -6.61 -8.54 -1.23
CA ARG A 175 -5.41 -7.70 -1.43
C ARG A 175 -5.17 -7.39 -2.91
N GLU A 176 -5.36 -8.35 -3.79
CA GLU A 176 -5.26 -8.14 -5.24
C GLU A 176 -6.32 -7.16 -5.73
N ASP A 177 -7.54 -7.23 -5.17
CA ASP A 177 -8.62 -6.28 -5.41
C ASP A 177 -8.29 -4.87 -4.88
N ALA A 178 -7.71 -4.76 -3.68
CA ALA A 178 -7.31 -3.47 -3.11
C ALA A 178 -6.16 -2.81 -3.90
N ALA A 179 -5.13 -3.59 -4.27
CA ALA A 179 -4.03 -3.11 -5.10
C ALA A 179 -4.49 -2.74 -6.52
N SER A 180 -5.38 -3.55 -7.11
CA SER A 180 -6.02 -3.25 -8.40
C SER A 180 -6.87 -1.98 -8.32
N PHE A 181 -7.59 -1.79 -7.22
CA PHE A 181 -8.38 -0.58 -6.98
C PHE A 181 -7.52 0.69 -6.92
N LEU A 182 -6.37 0.64 -6.23
CA LEU A 182 -5.42 1.76 -6.21
C LEU A 182 -4.85 2.07 -7.61
N LYS A 183 -4.74 1.05 -8.47
CA LYS A 183 -4.34 1.17 -9.89
C LYS A 183 -5.49 1.56 -10.81
N SER A 184 -6.70 1.86 -10.30
CA SER A 184 -7.91 2.11 -11.09
C SER A 184 -8.30 0.95 -12.04
N GLY A 185 -7.92 -0.28 -11.71
CA GLY A 185 -8.10 -1.45 -12.57
C GLY A 185 -7.19 -1.46 -13.81
N ILE A 186 -6.17 -0.60 -13.85
CA ILE A 186 -5.18 -0.58 -14.93
C ILE A 186 -4.13 -1.65 -14.65
N SER A 187 -3.92 -2.56 -15.60
CA SER A 187 -2.90 -3.62 -15.54
C SER A 187 -1.50 -3.04 -15.76
N THR A 188 -0.98 -2.31 -14.78
CA THR A 188 0.36 -1.71 -14.83
C THR A 188 1.43 -2.78 -14.88
N ARG A 189 2.30 -2.72 -15.89
CA ARG A 189 3.36 -3.70 -16.13
C ARG A 189 4.67 -3.34 -15.45
N ASN A 190 4.77 -2.12 -14.89
CA ASN A 190 5.97 -1.68 -14.18
C ASN A 190 6.10 -2.30 -12.78
N ALA A 191 7.14 -3.12 -12.59
CA ALA A 191 7.36 -3.84 -11.33
C ALA A 191 7.67 -2.92 -10.13
N ALA A 192 8.37 -1.80 -10.35
CA ALA A 192 8.70 -0.85 -9.28
C ALA A 192 7.46 -0.10 -8.81
N PHE A 193 6.61 0.35 -9.75
CA PHE A 193 5.33 0.97 -9.46
C PHE A 193 4.39 0.00 -8.74
N ASN A 194 4.33 -1.26 -9.17
CA ASN A 194 3.54 -2.30 -8.50
C ASN A 194 3.97 -2.49 -7.03
N ARG A 195 5.28 -2.61 -6.77
CA ARG A 195 5.78 -2.71 -5.39
C ARG A 195 5.44 -1.48 -4.54
N MET A 196 5.58 -0.29 -5.11
CA MET A 196 5.22 0.96 -4.43
C MET A 196 3.73 0.99 -4.08
N ILE A 197 2.83 0.57 -4.99
CA ILE A 197 1.39 0.49 -4.71
C ILE A 197 1.11 -0.52 -3.59
N ASP A 198 1.76 -1.68 -3.58
CA ASP A 198 1.59 -2.68 -2.52
C ASP A 198 2.08 -2.17 -1.15
N GLU A 199 3.13 -1.35 -1.12
CA GLU A 199 3.61 -0.69 0.09
C GLU A 199 2.63 0.40 0.56
N ILE A 200 2.15 1.24 -0.35
CA ILE A 200 1.12 2.24 -0.06
C ILE A 200 -0.10 1.57 0.55
N GLU A 201 -0.59 0.48 -0.05
CA GLU A 201 -1.72 -0.30 0.45
C GLU A 201 -1.49 -0.72 1.91
N ARG A 202 -0.36 -1.34 2.23
CA ARG A 202 -0.03 -1.77 3.60
C ARG A 202 -0.01 -0.59 4.57
N VAL A 203 0.62 0.53 4.17
CA VAL A 203 0.72 1.73 5.00
C VAL A 203 -0.66 2.32 5.26
N VAL A 204 -1.48 2.52 4.22
CA VAL A 204 -2.78 3.17 4.38
C VAL A 204 -3.79 2.33 5.17
N ILE A 205 -3.62 1.00 5.17
CA ILE A 205 -4.47 0.08 5.96
C ILE A 205 -4.03 0.04 7.43
N ARG A 206 -2.71 0.06 7.69
CA ARG A 206 -2.12 -0.20 9.01
C ARG A 206 -1.74 1.06 9.78
N SER A 207 -1.72 2.23 9.13
CA SER A 207 -1.26 3.49 9.69
C SER A 207 -2.23 4.65 9.41
N THR A 208 -2.29 5.58 10.37
CA THR A 208 -2.98 6.87 10.26
C THR A 208 -2.00 8.04 10.07
N ALA A 209 -0.70 7.75 10.03
CA ALA A 209 0.33 8.77 9.88
C ALA A 209 0.28 9.44 8.48
N PRO A 210 0.83 10.67 8.34
CA PRO A 210 0.89 11.36 7.06
C PRO A 210 1.56 10.55 5.96
N VAL A 211 1.06 10.69 4.74
CA VAL A 211 1.69 10.14 3.53
C VAL A 211 2.05 11.28 2.59
N LEU A 212 3.31 11.34 2.16
CA LEU A 212 3.84 12.29 1.21
C LEU A 212 4.01 11.64 -0.17
N LEU A 213 3.29 12.13 -1.16
CA LEU A 213 3.39 11.73 -2.56
C LEU A 213 4.25 12.75 -3.31
N THR A 214 5.43 12.33 -3.74
CA THR A 214 6.33 13.17 -4.57
C THR A 214 6.31 12.71 -6.02
N GLY A 215 6.81 13.55 -6.92
CA GLY A 215 6.94 13.22 -8.34
C GLY A 215 6.41 14.32 -9.24
N PRO A 216 6.65 14.21 -10.56
CA PRO A 216 6.41 15.31 -11.48
C PRO A 216 4.92 15.64 -11.62
N THR A 217 4.63 16.84 -12.09
CA THR A 217 3.27 17.29 -12.37
C THR A 217 2.61 16.37 -13.40
N GLY A 218 1.36 15.95 -13.13
CA GLY A 218 0.62 15.06 -14.02
C GLY A 218 0.96 13.57 -13.88
N ALA A 219 1.79 13.16 -12.91
CA ALA A 219 2.10 11.75 -12.65
C ALA A 219 0.95 10.94 -11.98
N GLY A 220 -0.18 11.58 -11.65
CA GLY A 220 -1.35 10.93 -11.05
C GLY A 220 -1.47 11.03 -9.52
N LYS A 221 -0.72 11.92 -8.86
CA LYS A 221 -0.73 12.10 -7.39
C LYS A 221 -2.15 12.30 -6.81
N SER A 222 -2.92 13.25 -7.35
CA SER A 222 -4.27 13.58 -6.86
C SER A 222 -5.26 12.43 -7.09
N GLN A 223 -5.12 11.70 -8.21
CA GLN A 223 -5.92 10.49 -8.48
C GLN A 223 -5.61 9.39 -7.46
N LEU A 224 -4.32 9.12 -7.20
CA LEU A 224 -3.88 8.16 -6.20
C LEU A 224 -4.36 8.54 -4.79
N ALA A 225 -4.30 9.82 -4.43
CA ALA A 225 -4.82 10.32 -3.16
C ALA A 225 -6.33 10.06 -2.99
N ARG A 226 -7.12 10.29 -4.05
CA ARG A 226 -8.55 9.97 -4.05
C ARG A 226 -8.80 8.46 -3.90
N ARG A 227 -8.02 7.61 -4.56
CA ARG A 227 -8.12 6.14 -4.40
C ARG A 227 -7.74 5.68 -3.00
N ILE A 228 -6.72 6.26 -2.39
CA ILE A 228 -6.37 6.00 -0.99
C ILE A 228 -7.55 6.33 -0.06
N TYR A 229 -8.20 7.48 -0.27
CA TYR A 229 -9.40 7.84 0.48
C TYR A 229 -10.54 6.83 0.28
N GLU A 230 -10.84 6.47 -0.96
CA GLU A 230 -11.92 5.51 -1.27
C GLU A 230 -11.64 4.14 -0.64
N LEU A 231 -10.39 3.68 -0.66
CA LEU A 231 -9.94 2.45 0.00
C LEU A 231 -10.09 2.52 1.53
N LYS A 232 -9.63 3.63 2.16
CA LYS A 232 -9.81 3.84 3.60
C LYS A 232 -11.29 3.87 3.98
N LYS A 233 -12.14 4.48 3.14
CA LYS A 233 -13.59 4.56 3.36
C LYS A 233 -14.26 3.19 3.23
N SER A 234 -13.91 2.40 2.22
CA SER A 234 -14.48 1.06 2.03
C SER A 234 -14.14 0.12 3.20
N GLN A 235 -12.94 0.26 3.77
CA GLN A 235 -12.51 -0.47 4.96
C GLN A 235 -12.98 0.14 6.30
N ARG A 236 -13.87 1.15 6.27
CA ARG A 236 -14.39 1.85 7.47
C ARG A 236 -13.31 2.44 8.37
N LYS A 237 -12.14 2.78 7.82
CA LYS A 237 -11.04 3.45 8.54
C LYS A 237 -11.28 4.95 8.74
N ILE A 238 -12.20 5.52 7.97
CA ILE A 238 -12.61 6.93 8.01
C ILE A 238 -14.12 7.03 7.78
N SER A 239 -14.75 8.11 8.26
CA SER A 239 -16.18 8.38 8.06
C SER A 239 -16.46 9.75 7.45
N GLY A 240 -15.49 10.67 7.51
CA GLY A 240 -15.58 12.03 6.98
C GLY A 240 -15.26 12.12 5.48
N PRO A 241 -15.33 13.34 4.91
CA PRO A 241 -15.15 13.56 3.48
C PRO A 241 -13.68 13.56 3.05
N PHE A 242 -13.47 13.54 1.73
CA PHE A 242 -12.19 13.86 1.11
C PHE A 242 -12.15 15.35 0.80
N ILE A 243 -11.24 16.08 1.42
CA ILE A 243 -11.03 17.50 1.17
C ILE A 243 -9.70 17.67 0.45
N GLU A 244 -9.75 18.14 -0.79
CA GLU A 244 -8.58 18.45 -1.60
C GLU A 244 -8.34 19.95 -1.62
N VAL A 245 -7.10 20.35 -1.34
CA VAL A 245 -6.68 21.75 -1.31
C VAL A 245 -5.44 21.91 -2.17
N ASN A 246 -5.55 22.73 -3.21
CA ASN A 246 -4.39 23.14 -4.01
C ASN A 246 -3.66 24.29 -3.28
N CYS A 247 -2.48 24.01 -2.75
CA CYS A 247 -1.70 24.98 -2.00
C CYS A 247 -1.13 26.09 -2.89
N ALA A 248 -1.02 25.87 -4.20
CA ALA A 248 -0.57 26.90 -5.14
C ALA A 248 -1.55 28.08 -5.25
N THR A 249 -2.84 27.85 -4.93
CA THR A 249 -3.88 28.91 -4.94
C THR A 249 -3.99 29.67 -3.62
N LEU A 250 -3.18 29.31 -2.62
CA LEU A 250 -3.24 29.87 -1.28
C LEU A 250 -2.12 30.90 -1.10
N ARG A 251 -2.50 32.17 -0.86
CA ARG A 251 -1.58 33.26 -0.54
C ARG A 251 -2.16 34.20 0.53
N GLY A 252 -1.37 34.54 1.55
CA GLY A 252 -1.68 35.58 2.53
C GLY A 252 -2.97 35.33 3.33
N ASP A 253 -3.65 36.38 3.77
CA ASP A 253 -4.83 36.29 4.64
C ASP A 253 -5.96 35.43 4.07
N GLN A 254 -6.09 35.36 2.74
CA GLN A 254 -7.08 34.49 2.08
C GLN A 254 -6.74 33.00 2.21
N ALA A 255 -5.46 32.64 2.24
CA ALA A 255 -5.01 31.28 2.53
C ALA A 255 -5.47 30.86 3.93
N MET A 256 -5.21 31.74 4.90
CA MET A 256 -5.49 31.49 6.31
C MET A 256 -6.99 31.33 6.56
N SER A 257 -7.78 32.25 6.03
CA SER A 257 -9.23 32.23 6.09
C SER A 257 -9.84 30.99 5.40
N THR A 258 -9.22 30.53 4.30
CA THR A 258 -9.70 29.35 3.56
C THR A 258 -9.36 28.05 4.27
N LEU A 259 -8.13 27.88 4.74
CA LEU A 259 -7.65 26.67 5.42
C LEU A 259 -8.26 26.54 6.82
N PHE A 260 -8.13 27.58 7.64
CA PHE A 260 -8.44 27.54 9.07
C PHE A 260 -9.81 28.13 9.41
N GLY A 261 -10.46 28.79 8.46
CA GLY A 261 -11.72 29.48 8.69
C GLY A 261 -11.52 30.86 9.31
N HIS A 262 -12.62 31.58 9.50
CA HIS A 262 -12.62 32.89 10.14
C HIS A 262 -13.93 33.14 10.86
N VAL A 263 -13.88 34.01 11.87
CA VAL A 263 -15.07 34.57 12.50
C VAL A 263 -15.50 35.85 11.78
N LYS A 264 -16.77 36.23 11.96
CA LYS A 264 -17.30 37.47 11.39
C LYS A 264 -16.47 38.68 11.84
N GLY A 265 -16.05 39.52 10.88
CA GLY A 265 -15.27 40.73 11.16
C GLY A 265 -13.76 40.51 11.33
N ALA A 266 -13.23 39.31 11.08
CA ALA A 266 -11.80 39.01 11.22
C ALA A 266 -10.89 39.80 10.26
N PHE A 267 -11.38 40.21 9.09
CA PHE A 267 -10.68 41.05 8.11
C PHE A 267 -11.67 41.81 7.22
N THR A 268 -11.17 42.76 6.40
CA THR A 268 -11.99 43.52 5.45
C THR A 268 -12.63 42.59 4.42
N GLY A 269 -13.96 42.39 4.51
CA GLY A 269 -14.73 41.48 3.65
C GLY A 269 -15.27 40.23 4.36
N ALA A 270 -14.94 40.00 5.64
CA ALA A 270 -15.45 38.91 6.46
C ALA A 270 -16.91 39.15 6.92
N ALA A 271 -17.86 39.12 5.99
CA ALA A 271 -19.28 39.41 6.25
C ALA A 271 -19.99 38.35 7.11
N GLY A 272 -19.51 37.11 7.09
CA GLY A 272 -20.03 35.97 7.86
C GLY A 272 -18.89 35.09 8.37
N GLU A 273 -19.21 34.09 9.19
CA GLU A 273 -18.23 33.10 9.65
C GLU A 273 -18.05 31.96 8.65
N ARG A 274 -16.85 31.34 8.65
CA ARG A 274 -16.51 30.19 7.79
C ARG A 274 -15.69 29.19 8.60
N ALA A 275 -16.07 27.90 8.58
CA ALA A 275 -15.43 26.85 9.38
C ALA A 275 -14.00 26.46 8.92
N GLY A 276 -13.60 26.78 7.67
CA GLY A 276 -12.31 26.41 7.10
C GLY A 276 -12.25 24.99 6.54
N LEU A 277 -11.37 24.76 5.55
CA LEU A 277 -11.21 23.47 4.86
C LEU A 277 -10.68 22.36 5.77
N LEU A 278 -9.82 22.69 6.75
CA LEU A 278 -9.30 21.71 7.71
C LEU A 278 -10.44 21.14 8.58
N LYS A 279 -11.37 22.00 9.02
CA LYS A 279 -12.53 21.54 9.80
C LYS A 279 -13.48 20.72 8.93
N SER A 280 -13.64 21.06 7.66
CA SER A 280 -14.43 20.25 6.72
C SER A 280 -13.87 18.84 6.54
N ALA A 281 -12.57 18.62 6.78
CA ALA A 281 -11.91 17.30 6.66
C ALA A 281 -12.06 16.40 7.89
N ASP A 282 -12.76 16.87 8.93
CA ASP A 282 -12.91 16.14 10.20
C ASP A 282 -13.45 14.71 10.00
N LYS A 283 -12.80 13.74 10.65
CA LYS A 283 -12.98 12.27 10.51
C LYS A 283 -12.71 11.71 9.11
N GLY A 284 -12.18 12.52 8.21
CA GLY A 284 -11.95 12.21 6.80
C GLY A 284 -10.47 12.25 6.41
N VAL A 285 -10.22 12.63 5.16
CA VAL A 285 -8.87 12.78 4.60
C VAL A 285 -8.70 14.20 4.06
N LEU A 286 -7.64 14.87 4.48
CA LEU A 286 -7.17 16.12 3.91
C LEU A 286 -6.03 15.82 2.93
N PHE A 287 -6.19 16.20 1.67
CA PHE A 287 -5.13 16.16 0.66
C PHE A 287 -4.63 17.58 0.36
N LEU A 288 -3.38 17.85 0.72
CA LEU A 288 -2.69 19.10 0.41
C LEU A 288 -1.84 18.92 -0.84
N ASP A 289 -2.37 19.33 -2.00
CA ASP A 289 -1.64 19.26 -3.26
C ASP A 289 -0.69 20.45 -3.42
N GLU A 290 0.48 20.20 -3.99
CA GLU A 290 1.60 21.13 -4.10
C GLU A 290 1.97 21.85 -2.78
N ILE A 291 2.11 21.10 -1.68
CA ILE A 291 2.41 21.64 -0.34
C ILE A 291 3.69 22.49 -0.28
N GLY A 292 4.66 22.23 -1.16
CA GLY A 292 5.89 23.03 -1.29
C GLY A 292 5.66 24.46 -1.80
N GLU A 293 4.45 24.81 -2.21
CA GLU A 293 4.06 26.16 -2.62
C GLU A 293 3.60 27.04 -1.45
N LEU A 294 3.41 26.49 -0.25
CA LEU A 294 3.02 27.26 0.93
C LEU A 294 4.14 28.21 1.39
N GLY A 295 3.78 29.41 1.87
CA GLY A 295 4.73 30.29 2.56
C GLY A 295 5.07 29.79 3.97
N LEU A 296 6.11 30.36 4.58
CA LEU A 296 6.61 29.89 5.88
C LEU A 296 5.59 30.05 7.01
N ASP A 297 4.74 31.08 6.96
CA ASP A 297 3.69 31.32 7.95
C ASP A 297 2.56 30.29 7.81
N GLU A 298 2.12 30.01 6.57
CA GLU A 298 1.15 28.95 6.30
C GLU A 298 1.69 27.58 6.72
N GLN A 299 2.97 27.31 6.46
CA GLN A 299 3.63 26.06 6.89
C GLN A 299 3.63 25.90 8.42
N ALA A 300 3.92 26.98 9.17
CA ALA A 300 3.89 26.94 10.63
C ALA A 300 2.50 26.61 11.19
N MET A 301 1.45 27.18 10.59
CA MET A 301 0.08 26.88 11.02
C MET A 301 -0.40 25.50 10.57
N CYS A 302 0.02 25.04 9.38
CA CYS A 302 -0.22 23.68 8.94
C CYS A 302 0.43 22.66 9.89
N LEU A 303 1.69 22.88 10.32
CA LEU A 303 2.37 22.01 11.29
C LEU A 303 1.54 21.86 12.56
N ARG A 304 1.10 22.98 13.16
CA ARG A 304 0.30 22.97 14.37
C ARG A 304 -1.00 22.17 14.20
N ALA A 305 -1.73 22.41 13.11
CA ALA A 305 -2.96 21.68 12.82
C ALA A 305 -2.73 20.16 12.59
N ILE A 306 -1.59 19.78 12.01
CA ILE A 306 -1.24 18.39 11.73
C ILE A 306 -0.87 17.64 13.02
N GLU A 307 -0.13 18.28 13.92
CA GLU A 307 0.36 17.69 15.17
C GLU A 307 -0.69 17.70 16.27
N GLU A 308 -1.29 18.86 16.55
CA GLU A 308 -2.20 19.05 17.69
C GLU A 308 -3.65 18.68 17.36
N LYS A 309 -3.98 18.52 16.07
CA LYS A 309 -5.36 18.37 15.57
C LYS A 309 -6.29 19.50 16.02
N ARG A 310 -5.69 20.65 16.35
CA ARG A 310 -6.33 21.87 16.82
C ARG A 310 -5.73 23.06 16.11
N PHE A 311 -6.55 24.05 15.84
CA PHE A 311 -6.13 25.29 15.21
C PHE A 311 -7.10 26.43 15.55
N LEU A 312 -6.62 27.66 15.39
CA LEU A 312 -7.38 28.87 15.66
C LEU A 312 -7.92 29.43 14.32
N PRO A 313 -9.24 29.54 14.13
CA PRO A 313 -9.78 30.30 13.02
C PRO A 313 -9.30 31.77 13.08
N VAL A 314 -9.17 32.42 11.92
CA VAL A 314 -8.71 33.81 11.86
C VAL A 314 -9.66 34.71 12.65
N GLY A 315 -9.11 35.47 13.60
CA GLY A 315 -9.86 36.37 14.48
C GLY A 315 -10.62 35.69 15.62
N ALA A 316 -10.51 34.37 15.80
CA ALA A 316 -11.13 33.66 16.91
C ALA A 316 -10.23 33.63 18.16
N ASP A 317 -10.83 33.63 19.35
CA ASP A 317 -10.13 33.41 20.62
C ASP A 317 -10.23 31.97 21.13
N ARG A 318 -10.90 31.09 20.35
CA ARG A 318 -11.15 29.69 20.72
C ARG A 318 -10.71 28.75 19.60
N GLU A 319 -9.96 27.74 19.99
CA GLU A 319 -9.51 26.70 19.08
C GLU A 319 -10.65 25.80 18.63
N VAL A 320 -10.52 25.29 17.41
CA VAL A 320 -11.35 24.25 16.83
C VAL A 320 -10.51 23.01 16.64
N ALA A 321 -11.07 21.83 16.93
CA ALA A 321 -10.42 20.54 16.71
C ALA A 321 -10.93 19.86 15.43
N ALA A 322 -10.06 19.19 14.69
CA ALA A 322 -10.42 18.34 13.55
C ALA A 322 -9.49 17.13 13.46
N ASP A 323 -10.06 15.93 13.51
CA ASP A 323 -9.33 14.67 13.42
C ASP A 323 -9.35 14.14 11.99
N PHE A 324 -8.40 14.57 11.17
CA PHE A 324 -8.26 14.15 9.78
C PHE A 324 -6.96 13.37 9.56
N GLN A 325 -6.98 12.45 8.60
CA GLN A 325 -5.76 11.83 8.07
C GLN A 325 -5.18 12.69 6.96
N LEU A 326 -3.85 12.80 6.89
CA LEU A 326 -3.18 13.71 5.96
C LEU A 326 -2.55 12.95 4.79
N LEU A 327 -2.85 13.40 3.57
CA LEU A 327 -2.09 13.12 2.37
C LEU A 327 -1.49 14.45 1.88
N ALA A 328 -0.23 14.46 1.47
CA ALA A 328 0.42 15.62 0.90
C ALA A 328 1.01 15.29 -0.47
N GLY A 329 0.93 16.21 -1.42
CA GLY A 329 1.48 16.07 -2.77
C GLY A 329 2.47 17.19 -3.06
N THR A 330 3.57 16.90 -3.75
CA THR A 330 4.43 17.95 -4.32
C THR A 330 5.27 17.46 -5.50
N ASN A 331 5.62 18.37 -6.40
CA ASN A 331 6.65 18.16 -7.41
C ASN A 331 8.05 18.68 -7.02
N ARG A 332 8.16 19.41 -5.91
CA ARG A 332 9.42 20.00 -5.43
C ARG A 332 10.22 19.02 -4.58
N ASP A 333 11.53 19.20 -4.56
CA ASP A 333 12.39 18.56 -3.57
C ASP A 333 12.32 19.36 -2.26
N LEU A 334 11.51 18.88 -1.32
CA LEU A 334 11.35 19.53 -0.02
C LEU A 334 12.65 19.54 0.81
N GLY A 335 13.56 18.58 0.61
CA GLY A 335 14.85 18.55 1.30
C GLY A 335 15.79 19.67 0.80
N GLU A 336 15.80 19.93 -0.51
CA GLU A 336 16.43 21.12 -1.08
C GLU A 336 15.78 22.42 -0.58
N ASP A 337 14.45 22.46 -0.48
CA ASP A 337 13.73 23.66 -0.01
C ASP A 337 13.99 23.95 1.47
N VAL A 338 14.15 22.92 2.31
CA VAL A 338 14.60 23.07 3.70
C VAL A 338 15.99 23.69 3.75
N ARG A 339 16.95 23.17 2.96
CA ARG A 339 18.31 23.73 2.89
C ARG A 339 18.36 25.18 2.40
N LYS A 340 17.40 25.57 1.56
CA LYS A 340 17.28 26.94 1.04
C LYS A 340 16.44 27.86 1.94
N GLY A 341 15.94 27.36 3.09
CA GLY A 341 15.08 28.14 4.00
C GLY A 341 13.70 28.47 3.42
N ARG A 342 13.27 27.75 2.37
CA ARG A 342 11.95 27.92 1.72
C ARG A 342 10.89 27.00 2.29
N PHE A 343 11.30 25.95 2.99
CA PHE A 343 10.42 25.02 3.67
C PHE A 343 10.92 24.75 5.08
N ARG A 344 10.01 24.61 6.05
CA ARG A 344 10.39 24.38 7.45
C ARG A 344 10.82 22.93 7.68
N GLU A 345 11.91 22.76 8.42
CA GLU A 345 12.47 21.44 8.77
C GLU A 345 11.52 20.60 9.62
N ASP A 346 10.84 21.23 10.59
CA ASP A 346 9.87 20.58 11.49
C ASP A 346 8.66 20.00 10.73
N LEU A 347 8.07 20.77 9.80
CA LEU A 347 7.01 20.31 8.93
C LEU A 347 7.49 19.19 8.01
N TYR A 348 8.69 19.32 7.42
CA TYR A 348 9.23 18.27 6.56
C TYR A 348 9.42 16.96 7.34
N ALA A 349 9.99 17.01 8.54
CA ALA A 349 10.15 15.84 9.40
C ALA A 349 8.81 15.16 9.72
N ARG A 350 7.74 15.95 9.88
CA ARG A 350 6.39 15.41 10.13
C ARG A 350 5.76 14.74 8.91
N LEU A 351 6.07 15.23 7.71
CA LEU A 351 5.53 14.70 6.45
C LEU A 351 6.31 13.51 5.92
N ASN A 352 7.62 13.45 6.15
CA ASN A 352 8.55 12.53 5.49
C ASN A 352 8.54 11.08 6.02
N LEU A 353 7.62 10.73 6.92
CA LEU A 353 7.57 9.38 7.49
C LEU A 353 7.23 8.32 6.44
N TRP A 354 6.21 8.58 5.61
CA TRP A 354 5.79 7.70 4.53
C TRP A 354 5.84 8.46 3.21
N THR A 355 7.00 8.45 2.57
CA THR A 355 7.24 9.16 1.32
C THR A 355 7.27 8.19 0.14
N PHE A 356 6.45 8.45 -0.87
CA PHE A 356 6.37 7.65 -2.10
C PHE A 356 6.56 8.54 -3.32
N GLN A 357 7.59 8.24 -4.11
CA GLN A 357 7.90 8.98 -5.33
C GLN A 357 7.24 8.32 -6.55
N LEU A 358 6.26 8.98 -7.14
CA LEU A 358 5.63 8.52 -8.36
C LEU A 358 6.58 8.77 -9.56
N PRO A 359 6.97 7.74 -10.32
CA PRO A 359 7.84 7.91 -11.47
C PRO A 359 7.16 8.69 -12.60
N ALA A 360 7.95 9.38 -13.42
CA ALA A 360 7.45 10.02 -14.63
C ALA A 360 6.91 8.98 -15.63
N LEU A 361 6.00 9.36 -16.53
CA LEU A 361 5.46 8.43 -17.55
C LEU A 361 6.57 7.84 -18.44
N ARG A 362 7.59 8.65 -18.78
CA ARG A 362 8.76 8.22 -19.54
C ARG A 362 9.61 7.13 -18.85
N GLU A 363 9.49 6.99 -17.53
CA GLU A 363 10.19 5.99 -16.70
C GLU A 363 9.39 4.68 -16.58
N ARG A 364 8.15 4.65 -17.06
CA ARG A 364 7.23 3.50 -17.03
C ARG A 364 6.48 3.35 -18.35
N LYS A 365 7.24 3.24 -19.43
CA LYS A 365 6.71 3.19 -20.81
C LYS A 365 5.79 1.99 -21.05
N GLU A 366 6.02 0.90 -20.34
CA GLU A 366 5.19 -0.29 -20.35
C GLU A 366 3.75 -0.05 -19.84
N ASP A 367 3.51 1.04 -19.11
CA ASP A 367 2.18 1.44 -18.66
C ASP A 367 1.41 2.25 -19.72
N ILE A 368 2.06 2.72 -20.80
CA ILE A 368 1.41 3.52 -21.84
C ILE A 368 0.30 2.74 -22.53
N GLU A 369 0.55 1.49 -22.91
CA GLU A 369 -0.44 0.66 -23.61
C GLU A 369 -1.69 0.41 -22.73
N PRO A 370 -1.57 -0.08 -21.48
CA PRO A 370 -2.72 -0.20 -20.58
C PRO A 370 -3.47 1.13 -20.35
N ASN A 371 -2.75 2.25 -20.24
CA ASN A 371 -3.36 3.56 -20.06
C ASN A 371 -4.06 4.07 -21.32
N LEU A 372 -3.59 3.70 -22.51
CA LEU A 372 -4.26 4.01 -23.77
C LEU A 372 -5.66 3.38 -23.81
N ASP A 373 -5.74 2.09 -23.46
CA ASP A 373 -7.01 1.37 -23.43
C ASP A 373 -7.96 1.94 -22.34
N PHE A 374 -7.41 2.32 -21.18
CA PHE A 374 -8.15 2.99 -20.11
C PHE A 374 -8.72 4.35 -20.54
N GLU A 375 -7.92 5.21 -21.18
CA GLU A 375 -8.35 6.54 -21.61
C GLU A 375 -9.41 6.46 -22.73
N LEU A 376 -9.32 5.49 -23.64
CA LEU A 376 -10.37 5.25 -24.64
C LEU A 376 -11.69 4.81 -23.99
N LYS A 377 -11.64 3.90 -23.01
CA LYS A 377 -12.82 3.50 -22.25
C LYS A 377 -13.44 4.68 -21.51
N ARG A 378 -12.60 5.52 -20.89
CA ARG A 378 -13.04 6.74 -20.21
C ARG A 378 -13.66 7.75 -21.17
N TYR A 379 -13.14 7.87 -22.39
CA TYR A 379 -13.72 8.71 -23.44
C TYR A 379 -15.12 8.21 -23.82
N LEU A 380 -15.28 6.90 -24.03
CA LEU A 380 -16.59 6.27 -24.27
C LEU A 380 -17.58 6.55 -23.13
N GLU A 381 -17.17 6.38 -21.88
CA GLU A 381 -18.03 6.65 -20.72
C GLU A 381 -18.47 8.11 -20.61
N ARG A 382 -17.63 9.06 -21.08
CA ARG A 382 -17.91 10.49 -20.98
C ARG A 382 -18.70 11.04 -22.15
N GLU A 383 -18.34 10.66 -23.37
CA GLU A 383 -18.91 11.21 -24.61
C GLU A 383 -19.98 10.31 -25.23
N GLY A 384 -20.09 9.05 -24.79
CA GLY A 384 -21.02 8.06 -25.35
C GLY A 384 -20.58 7.50 -26.70
N GLU A 385 -19.39 7.85 -27.18
CA GLU A 385 -18.86 7.43 -28.47
C GLU A 385 -17.79 6.34 -28.33
N ASN A 386 -17.99 5.21 -29.00
CA ASN A 386 -17.03 4.12 -28.98
C ASN A 386 -15.95 4.32 -30.05
N ILE A 387 -14.82 4.88 -29.64
CA ILE A 387 -13.69 5.14 -30.52
C ILE A 387 -12.68 4.00 -30.46
N THR A 388 -12.23 3.52 -31.61
CA THR A 388 -11.25 2.43 -31.72
C THR A 388 -10.09 2.78 -32.64
N PHE A 389 -8.94 2.15 -32.43
CA PHE A 389 -7.81 2.28 -33.34
C PHE A 389 -7.92 1.28 -34.52
N ASN A 390 -7.45 1.71 -35.69
CA ASN A 390 -6.93 0.76 -36.67
C ASN A 390 -5.66 0.10 -36.12
N LYS A 391 -5.43 -1.18 -36.44
CA LYS A 391 -4.27 -1.93 -35.96
C LYS A 391 -2.95 -1.20 -36.23
N GLU A 392 -2.75 -0.77 -37.48
CA GLU A 392 -1.56 -0.04 -37.91
C GLU A 392 -1.39 1.32 -37.20
N ALA A 393 -2.50 2.01 -36.92
CA ALA A 393 -2.49 3.27 -36.20
C ALA A 393 -2.09 3.07 -34.73
N ARG A 394 -2.61 2.01 -34.08
CA ARG A 394 -2.26 1.65 -32.70
C ARG A 394 -0.77 1.34 -32.58
N ASP A 395 -0.27 0.48 -33.46
CA ASP A 395 1.14 0.06 -33.46
C ASP A 395 2.06 1.27 -33.70
N ARG A 396 1.68 2.17 -34.62
CA ARG A 396 2.41 3.41 -34.88
C ARG A 396 2.44 4.35 -33.67
N TYR A 397 1.28 4.57 -33.03
CA TYR A 397 1.20 5.42 -31.85
C TYR A 397 2.02 4.87 -30.69
N LEU A 398 1.91 3.57 -30.40
CA LEU A 398 2.68 2.92 -29.33
C LEU A 398 4.19 2.94 -29.61
N THR A 399 4.60 2.75 -30.86
CA THR A 399 6.01 2.86 -31.27
C THR A 399 6.56 4.26 -30.99
N PHE A 400 5.81 5.32 -31.34
CA PHE A 400 6.19 6.68 -31.01
C PHE A 400 6.18 6.91 -29.49
N ALA A 401 5.10 6.56 -28.82
CA ALA A 401 4.85 6.84 -27.41
C ALA A 401 5.90 6.21 -26.47
N THR A 402 6.49 5.09 -26.88
CA THR A 402 7.57 4.39 -26.15
C THR A 402 8.97 4.78 -26.64
N SER A 403 9.10 5.56 -27.71
CA SER A 403 10.39 5.98 -28.26
C SER A 403 11.12 7.00 -27.35
N PRO A 404 12.43 7.24 -27.55
CA PRO A 404 13.15 8.32 -26.86
C PRO A 404 12.64 9.73 -27.20
N GLN A 405 11.94 9.90 -28.32
CA GLN A 405 11.38 11.20 -28.72
C GLN A 405 10.12 11.57 -27.91
N ALA A 406 9.53 10.61 -27.20
CA ALA A 406 8.35 10.83 -26.38
C ALA A 406 8.76 11.27 -24.97
N VAL A 407 8.81 12.59 -24.77
CA VAL A 407 9.29 13.22 -23.53
C VAL A 407 8.26 13.13 -22.41
N TRP A 408 6.97 13.21 -22.76
CA TRP A 408 5.85 13.22 -21.82
C TRP A 408 6.06 14.26 -20.71
N SER A 409 6.34 15.52 -21.08
CA SER A 409 6.70 16.59 -20.14
C SER A 409 5.61 16.84 -19.07
N ALA A 410 4.33 16.65 -19.41
CA ALA A 410 3.21 16.69 -18.47
C ALA A 410 2.64 15.30 -18.10
N ASN A 411 3.40 14.22 -18.33
CA ASN A 411 3.07 12.85 -17.96
C ASN A 411 1.70 12.38 -18.46
N PHE A 412 0.82 11.87 -17.58
CA PHE A 412 -0.49 11.35 -17.97
C PHE A 412 -1.45 12.45 -18.45
N ARG A 413 -1.19 13.74 -18.14
CA ARG A 413 -1.98 14.85 -18.72
C ARG A 413 -1.75 14.93 -20.23
N ASP A 414 -0.51 14.78 -20.69
CA ASP A 414 -0.19 14.73 -22.11
C ASP A 414 -0.85 13.52 -22.77
N LEU A 415 -0.77 12.34 -22.14
CA LEU A 415 -1.38 11.13 -22.67
C LEU A 415 -2.91 11.25 -22.79
N SER A 416 -3.60 11.69 -21.74
CA SER A 416 -5.06 11.86 -21.75
C SER A 416 -5.50 12.92 -22.77
N ALA A 417 -4.76 14.03 -22.88
CA ALA A 417 -5.02 15.05 -23.89
C ALA A 417 -4.77 14.52 -25.31
N SER A 418 -3.73 13.71 -25.49
CA SER A 418 -3.39 13.07 -26.77
C SER A 418 -4.48 12.11 -27.23
N VAL A 419 -4.92 11.21 -26.35
CA VAL A 419 -6.01 10.27 -26.62
C VAL A 419 -7.30 11.01 -26.91
N THR A 420 -7.64 12.04 -26.12
CA THR A 420 -8.84 12.87 -26.36
C THR A 420 -8.79 13.52 -27.74
N ARG A 421 -7.68 14.15 -28.13
CA ARG A 421 -7.53 14.78 -29.45
C ARG A 421 -7.67 13.78 -30.59
N MET A 422 -6.99 12.63 -30.49
CA MET A 422 -7.10 11.58 -31.51
C MET A 422 -8.53 11.05 -31.60
N ALA A 423 -9.19 10.86 -30.46
CA ALA A 423 -10.56 10.37 -30.41
C ALA A 423 -11.56 11.35 -31.03
N THR A 424 -11.45 12.64 -30.71
CA THR A 424 -12.29 13.70 -31.27
C THR A 424 -12.06 13.90 -32.78
N LEU A 425 -10.83 13.70 -33.26
CA LEU A 425 -10.49 13.84 -34.69
C LEU A 425 -10.68 12.54 -35.49
N ALA A 426 -11.13 11.47 -34.85
CA ALA A 426 -11.28 10.16 -35.46
C ALA A 426 -12.43 10.15 -36.48
N PRO A 427 -12.18 9.96 -37.78
CA PRO A 427 -13.26 9.85 -38.75
C PRO A 427 -14.07 8.57 -38.48
N HIS A 428 -15.40 8.70 -38.41
CA HIS A 428 -16.34 7.58 -38.23
C HIS A 428 -16.02 6.70 -37.00
N GLY A 429 -15.53 7.31 -35.91
CA GLY A 429 -15.21 6.60 -34.68
C GLY A 429 -13.94 5.75 -34.74
N ARG A 430 -13.05 6.00 -35.71
CA ARG A 430 -11.85 5.20 -35.92
C ARG A 430 -10.58 6.04 -36.05
N ILE A 431 -9.63 5.81 -35.14
CA ILE A 431 -8.33 6.48 -35.16
C ILE A 431 -7.47 5.83 -36.26
N THR A 432 -7.21 6.60 -37.31
CA THR A 432 -6.40 6.21 -38.47
C THR A 432 -4.93 6.63 -38.28
N THR A 433 -4.06 6.16 -39.17
CA THR A 433 -2.64 6.55 -39.20
C THR A 433 -2.46 8.06 -39.37
N ASP A 434 -3.31 8.71 -40.17
CA ASP A 434 -3.23 10.16 -40.41
C ASP A 434 -3.53 10.97 -39.14
N VAL A 435 -4.51 10.52 -38.35
CA VAL A 435 -4.84 11.11 -37.05
C VAL A 435 -3.67 10.95 -36.07
N VAL A 436 -3.06 9.76 -36.04
CA VAL A 436 -1.88 9.49 -35.21
C VAL A 436 -0.69 10.37 -35.64
N ASP A 437 -0.39 10.45 -36.93
CA ASP A 437 0.72 11.25 -37.44
C ASP A 437 0.53 12.73 -37.09
N GLY A 438 -0.69 13.26 -37.27
CA GLY A 438 -1.03 14.61 -36.87
C GLY A 438 -0.84 14.87 -35.38
N GLU A 439 -1.24 13.91 -34.53
CA GLU A 439 -1.06 14.02 -33.08
C GLU A 439 0.42 13.92 -32.65
N VAL A 440 1.20 13.04 -33.28
CA VAL A 440 2.65 12.93 -33.05
C VAL A 440 3.34 14.26 -33.34
N GLN A 441 2.96 14.95 -34.44
CA GLN A 441 3.52 16.28 -34.74
C GLN A 441 3.12 17.33 -33.71
N ARG A 442 1.86 17.32 -33.22
CA ARG A 442 1.40 18.22 -32.15
C ARG A 442 2.19 18.02 -30.86
N LEU A 443 2.38 16.77 -30.44
CA LEU A 443 3.17 16.45 -29.23
C LEU A 443 4.63 16.88 -29.37
N LYS A 444 5.25 16.60 -30.53
CA LYS A 444 6.63 17.04 -30.81
C LYS A 444 6.76 18.56 -30.76
N ALA A 445 5.82 19.30 -31.35
CA ALA A 445 5.83 20.76 -31.30
C ALA A 445 5.67 21.28 -29.87
N PHE A 446 4.71 20.72 -29.11
CA PHE A 446 4.44 21.12 -27.73
C PHE A 446 5.63 20.86 -26.79
N TRP A 447 6.30 19.72 -26.93
CA TRP A 447 7.47 19.39 -26.12
C TRP A 447 8.72 20.18 -26.53
N ARG A 448 8.86 20.60 -27.79
CA ARG A 448 9.93 21.52 -28.19
C ARG A 448 9.83 22.86 -27.47
N THR A 449 8.64 23.47 -27.45
CA THR A 449 8.43 24.71 -26.68
C THR A 449 8.60 24.54 -25.16
N SER A 450 8.48 23.31 -24.65
CA SER A 450 8.70 23.01 -23.22
C SER A 450 10.19 22.75 -22.90
N ASN A 451 10.97 22.27 -23.88
CA ASN A 451 12.41 22.05 -23.76
C ASN A 451 13.24 23.27 -24.19
N ASP A 452 12.67 24.23 -24.90
CA ASP A 452 13.29 25.55 -25.15
C ASP A 452 13.48 26.37 -23.86
N ASP A 453 12.92 25.91 -22.73
CA ASP A 453 13.25 26.37 -21.38
C ASP A 453 14.53 25.73 -20.81
N ASP A 454 15.26 24.91 -21.58
CA ASP A 454 16.67 24.68 -21.28
C ASP A 454 17.46 25.91 -21.77
N PRO A 455 17.93 26.81 -20.87
CA PRO A 455 18.70 27.99 -21.27
C PRO A 455 19.98 27.65 -22.04
N THR A 456 20.33 26.37 -22.10
CA THR A 456 21.39 25.75 -22.91
C THR A 456 21.17 25.91 -24.41
N ASP A 457 19.97 25.62 -24.91
CA ASP A 457 19.66 25.68 -26.35
C ASP A 457 19.27 27.10 -26.78
N ALA A 458 18.58 27.83 -25.92
CA ALA A 458 18.18 29.21 -26.19
C ALA A 458 19.39 30.13 -26.45
N ILE A 459 20.45 30.05 -25.62
CA ILE A 459 21.65 30.90 -25.79
C ILE A 459 22.44 30.55 -27.05
N ILE A 460 22.46 29.27 -27.43
CA ILE A 460 23.13 28.79 -28.65
C ILE A 460 22.33 29.24 -29.87
N MET A 461 21.01 29.08 -29.86
CA MET A 461 20.13 29.53 -30.94
C MET A 461 20.15 31.06 -31.09
N GLU A 462 20.21 31.81 -29.99
CA GLU A 462 20.29 33.28 -29.98
C GLU A 462 21.58 33.79 -30.64
N LEU A 463 22.72 33.12 -30.39
CA LEU A 463 24.03 33.59 -30.84
C LEU A 463 24.49 33.00 -32.20
N LEU A 464 24.11 31.76 -32.51
CA LEU A 464 24.55 31.08 -33.74
C LEU A 464 23.43 30.93 -34.78
N GLY A 465 22.18 31.14 -34.38
CA GLY A 465 21.01 30.92 -35.23
C GLY A 465 20.60 29.45 -35.34
N PRO A 466 19.35 29.19 -35.75
CA PRO A 466 18.73 27.85 -35.69
C PRO A 466 19.40 26.81 -36.62
N GLU A 467 19.92 27.23 -37.77
CA GLU A 467 20.60 26.32 -38.73
C GLU A 467 22.00 25.90 -38.28
N ALA A 468 22.72 26.75 -37.52
CA ALA A 468 24.03 26.39 -36.99
C ALA A 468 23.88 25.58 -35.69
N ALA A 469 22.90 25.93 -34.86
CA ALA A 469 22.57 25.21 -33.63
C ALA A 469 22.23 23.73 -33.89
N THR A 470 21.45 23.45 -34.94
CA THR A 470 21.05 22.08 -35.32
C THR A 470 22.16 21.23 -35.94
N ARG A 471 23.28 21.84 -36.34
CA ARG A 471 24.46 21.15 -36.89
C ARG A 471 25.52 20.82 -35.85
N LEU A 472 25.35 21.28 -34.61
CA LEU A 472 26.27 20.97 -33.51
C LEU A 472 26.04 19.55 -33.00
N ASP A 473 27.15 18.83 -32.76
CA ASP A 473 27.09 17.57 -32.04
C ASP A 473 26.62 17.82 -30.59
N PRO A 474 25.84 16.91 -29.97
CA PRO A 474 25.36 17.08 -28.59
C PRO A 474 26.47 17.33 -27.57
N PHE A 475 27.66 16.76 -27.81
CA PHE A 475 28.85 16.97 -26.99
C PHE A 475 29.32 18.43 -27.02
N ASP A 476 29.44 19.00 -28.22
CA ASP A 476 29.89 20.38 -28.41
C ASP A 476 28.83 21.39 -27.95
N ALA A 477 27.55 21.11 -28.21
CA ALA A 477 26.45 21.95 -27.75
C ALA A 477 26.42 22.10 -26.21
N THR A 478 26.57 20.99 -25.48
CA THR A 478 26.56 20.99 -24.02
C THR A 478 27.74 21.79 -23.44
N GLN A 479 28.93 21.63 -24.02
CA GLN A 479 30.11 22.38 -23.59
C GLN A 479 29.98 23.88 -23.91
N LEU A 480 29.55 24.21 -25.13
CA LEU A 480 29.42 25.57 -25.60
C LEU A 480 28.43 26.36 -24.76
N ALA A 481 27.25 25.79 -24.50
CA ALA A 481 26.25 26.44 -23.66
C ALA A 481 26.76 26.76 -22.24
N THR A 482 27.50 25.85 -21.64
CA THR A 482 28.13 26.08 -20.33
C THR A 482 29.12 27.24 -20.39
N VAL A 483 29.95 27.29 -21.44
CA VAL A 483 30.91 28.38 -21.67
C VAL A 483 30.19 29.72 -21.89
N LEU A 484 29.12 29.75 -22.69
CA LEU A 484 28.35 30.96 -22.98
C LEU A 484 27.66 31.51 -21.72
N ARG A 485 27.08 30.65 -20.88
CA ARG A 485 26.50 31.06 -19.58
C ARG A 485 27.55 31.68 -18.67
N THR A 486 28.71 31.04 -18.49
CA THR A 486 29.79 31.60 -17.67
C THR A 486 30.33 32.91 -18.26
N CYS A 487 30.35 33.07 -19.58
CA CYS A 487 30.71 34.35 -20.21
C CYS A 487 29.70 35.48 -19.88
N ARG A 488 28.38 35.20 -19.86
CA ARG A 488 27.35 36.14 -19.40
C ARG A 488 27.48 36.45 -17.89
N GLU A 489 27.85 35.42 -17.12
CA GLU A 489 28.27 35.39 -15.70
C GLU A 489 29.20 36.54 -15.29
N HIS A 490 30.15 36.87 -16.16
CA HIS A 490 31.35 37.62 -15.80
C HIS A 490 31.59 38.85 -16.67
N ALA A 491 32.14 39.91 -16.06
CA ALA A 491 32.38 41.19 -16.74
C ALA A 491 33.51 41.16 -17.78
N THR A 492 34.46 40.23 -17.65
CA THR A 492 35.65 40.16 -18.51
C THR A 492 35.98 38.72 -18.90
N ALA A 493 36.57 38.53 -20.07
CA ALA A 493 37.06 37.22 -20.54
C ALA A 493 38.05 36.58 -19.56
N SER A 494 38.83 37.40 -18.86
CA SER A 494 39.76 36.93 -17.82
C SER A 494 39.03 36.35 -16.61
N ALA A 495 37.93 36.97 -16.15
CA ALA A 495 37.12 36.44 -15.05
C ALA A 495 36.37 35.16 -15.46
N ALA A 496 35.76 35.15 -16.65
CA ALA A 496 35.09 33.96 -17.19
C ALA A 496 36.05 32.78 -17.38
N GLY A 497 37.23 33.03 -17.95
CA GLY A 497 38.26 32.00 -18.12
C GLY A 497 38.72 31.41 -16.79
N ARG A 498 38.91 32.23 -15.75
CA ARG A 498 39.26 31.72 -14.40
C ARG A 498 38.19 30.84 -13.79
N ALA A 499 36.92 31.15 -14.01
CA ALA A 499 35.80 30.35 -13.53
C ALA A 499 35.71 29.01 -14.27
N LEU A 500 35.81 29.03 -15.61
CA LEU A 500 35.77 27.82 -16.45
C LEU A 500 36.96 26.89 -16.22
N PHE A 501 38.15 27.45 -15.98
CA PHE A 501 39.38 26.68 -15.80
C PHE A 501 39.82 26.58 -14.33
N ALA A 502 38.90 26.73 -13.37
CA ALA A 502 39.17 26.85 -11.94
C ALA A 502 40.13 25.79 -11.36
N ASN A 503 40.02 24.54 -11.82
CA ASN A 503 40.89 23.44 -11.38
C ASN A 503 42.17 23.35 -12.22
N SER A 504 42.04 23.31 -13.57
CA SER A 504 43.19 23.11 -14.47
C SER A 504 44.22 24.25 -14.46
N ARG A 505 43.85 25.43 -13.96
CA ARG A 505 44.77 26.57 -13.82
C ARG A 505 45.74 26.39 -12.65
N LEU A 506 45.39 25.62 -11.62
CA LEU A 506 46.22 25.40 -10.43
C LEU A 506 47.45 24.52 -10.73
N GLU A 507 47.37 23.73 -11.80
CA GLU A 507 48.43 22.81 -12.22
C GLU A 507 49.43 23.43 -13.22
N LYS A 508 49.21 24.70 -13.66
CA LYS A 508 50.01 25.33 -14.71
C LYS A 508 50.89 26.46 -14.20
N LYS A 509 52.18 26.44 -14.57
CA LYS A 509 53.21 27.47 -14.23
C LYS A 509 52.88 28.88 -14.76
N SER A 510 52.13 28.98 -15.86
CA SER A 510 51.50 30.23 -16.32
C SER A 510 50.18 29.89 -16.99
N SER A 511 49.06 30.44 -16.51
CA SER A 511 47.76 30.27 -17.16
C SER A 511 47.29 31.62 -17.75
N ASN A 512 47.20 31.68 -19.08
CA ASN A 512 46.41 32.72 -19.73
C ASN A 512 45.02 32.14 -20.05
N ASP A 513 44.18 32.08 -19.02
CA ASP A 513 42.84 31.48 -19.09
C ASP A 513 41.90 32.26 -20.01
N ALA A 514 42.16 33.56 -20.21
CA ALA A 514 41.44 34.38 -21.19
C ALA A 514 41.73 33.94 -22.62
N ASP A 515 43.00 33.69 -22.98
CA ASP A 515 43.38 33.23 -24.32
C ASP A 515 42.79 31.84 -24.65
N ARG A 516 42.75 30.93 -23.67
CA ARG A 516 42.09 29.62 -23.82
C ARG A 516 40.60 29.76 -24.12
N LEU A 517 39.92 30.64 -23.39
CA LEU A 517 38.51 30.93 -23.61
C LEU A 517 38.28 31.52 -25.01
N THR A 518 39.07 32.51 -25.42
CA THR A 518 38.96 33.14 -26.73
C THR A 518 39.17 32.14 -27.87
N LYS A 519 40.16 31.25 -27.75
CA LYS A 519 40.41 30.17 -28.73
C LYS A 519 39.27 29.18 -28.80
N TYR A 520 38.63 28.86 -27.68
CA TYR A 520 37.46 27.99 -27.65
C TYR A 520 36.28 28.63 -28.38
N LEU A 521 35.93 29.88 -28.05
CA LEU A 521 34.83 30.61 -28.69
C LEU A 521 35.05 30.79 -30.21
N ALA A 522 36.29 31.01 -30.63
CA ALA A 522 36.65 31.15 -32.04
C ALA A 522 36.35 29.90 -32.89
N ARG A 523 36.36 28.68 -32.29
CA ARG A 523 35.99 27.44 -33.00
C ARG A 523 34.53 27.45 -33.46
N PHE A 524 33.70 28.24 -32.79
CA PHE A 524 32.28 28.42 -33.08
C PHE A 524 31.99 29.77 -33.74
N GLY A 525 33.02 30.53 -34.12
CA GLY A 525 32.86 31.85 -34.74
C GLY A 525 32.37 32.96 -33.80
N LEU A 526 32.49 32.78 -32.48
CA LEU A 526 31.99 33.73 -31.48
C LEU A 526 33.13 34.54 -30.83
N ARG A 527 32.84 35.79 -30.48
CA ARG A 527 33.71 36.65 -29.65
C ARG A 527 33.07 36.96 -28.31
N PHE A 528 33.90 37.13 -27.26
CA PHE A 528 33.41 37.45 -25.90
C PHE A 528 32.52 38.70 -25.86
N GLU A 529 32.85 39.71 -26.66
CA GLU A 529 32.13 40.98 -26.74
C GLU A 529 30.72 40.84 -27.35
N GLU A 530 30.52 39.85 -28.23
CA GLU A 530 29.23 39.57 -28.89
C GLU A 530 28.27 38.88 -27.92
N ILE A 531 28.80 38.00 -27.06
CA ILE A 531 28.03 37.28 -26.03
C ILE A 531 27.49 38.23 -24.96
N LYS A 532 28.14 39.38 -24.76
CA LYS A 532 27.79 40.42 -23.78
C LYS A 532 26.77 41.46 -24.29
N ARG A 533 26.60 41.58 -25.62
CA ARG A 533 25.77 42.62 -26.26
C ARG A 533 24.29 42.25 -26.42
N LEU A 534 23.94 41.02 -26.08
CA LEU A 534 22.60 40.43 -26.07
C LEU A 534 22.28 40.02 -24.63
#